data_AF-A0A8T4FL51-F1
#
_entry.id   AF-A0A8T4FL51-F1
#
_cell.length_a   1.000
_cell.length_b   1.000
_cell.length_c   1.000
_cell.angle_alpha   90.00
_cell.angle_beta   90.00
_cell.angle_gamma   90.00
#
_symmetry.space_group_name_H-M   'P 1'
#
loop_
_entity.id
_entity.type
_entity.pdbx_description
1 polymer ?
#
loop_
_entity_poly.entity_id
_entity_poly.type
_entity_poly.pdbx_seq_one_letter_code
_entity_poly.pdbx_strand_id
1 'polypeptide(L)'
;MKQKMGRHLSFVECRESMGLGVGGGLAQRATISESGRDVVAVAMGPGRRHITKPVCEITYALREEGIDTSVLVVNAGSGVPADAPDMTTGSCFGLDPIEVERLRQYKVVLIHLGNVRAHIIYKARLILRNVDAPAIVVAQCPIDFEDFAAIGVKTSKVMPPDDKIQTRGEIVEIVTGIVRGVTCSQDKLDEIVSKVQSMLPERAP
;
A
#
# COMPACT_ATOMS: atom_id res chain seq x y z
N MET A 1 11.74 -3.21 23.68
CA MET A 1 11.35 -1.87 23.18
C MET A 1 11.82 -0.81 24.15
N LYS A 2 12.79 0.03 23.81
CA LYS A 2 12.86 1.35 24.41
C LYS A 2 11.87 2.20 23.64
N GLN A 3 10.73 2.53 24.25
CA GLN A 3 9.96 3.70 23.84
C GLN A 3 10.97 4.85 23.67
N LYS A 4 11.01 5.46 22.49
CA LYS A 4 11.73 6.72 22.30
C LYS A 4 11.03 7.75 23.21
N MET A 5 11.44 7.86 24.48
CA MET A 5 10.90 8.84 25.41
C MET A 5 11.36 10.23 24.98
N GLY A 6 10.41 11.12 24.66
CA GLY A 6 10.68 12.51 24.28
C GLY A 6 9.94 12.94 23.00
N ARG A 7 10.08 14.22 22.63
CA ARG A 7 9.56 14.73 21.35
C ARG A 7 10.48 14.25 20.22
N HIS A 8 9.96 13.44 19.31
CA HIS A 8 10.67 13.02 18.11
C HIS A 8 10.22 13.86 16.92
N LEU A 9 11.18 14.45 16.20
CA LEU A 9 10.90 15.16 14.96
C LEU A 9 10.90 14.16 13.81
N SER A 10 9.77 14.01 13.14
CA SER A 10 9.69 13.29 11.87
C SER A 10 9.56 14.33 10.77
N PHE A 11 10.54 14.37 9.87
CA PHE A 11 10.46 15.21 8.68
C PHE A 11 9.62 14.47 7.64
N VAL A 12 8.50 15.08 7.24
CA VAL A 12 7.65 14.55 6.17
C VAL A 12 7.66 15.55 5.04
N GLU A 13 8.33 15.20 3.97
CA GLU A 13 8.27 16.01 2.76
C GLU A 13 7.01 15.61 1.98
N CYS A 14 5.89 16.28 2.24
CA CYS A 14 4.62 15.98 1.57
C CYS A 14 4.67 16.14 0.03
N ARG A 15 5.75 16.73 -0.52
CA ARG A 15 5.92 17.01 -1.95
C ARG A 15 7.39 16.94 -2.38
N GLU A 16 8.06 15.82 -2.09
CA GLU A 16 9.48 15.59 -2.50
C GLU A 16 9.65 15.68 -4.02
N SER A 17 8.64 15.25 -4.77
CA SER A 17 8.56 15.46 -6.21
C SER A 17 7.17 15.93 -6.62
N MET A 18 7.08 16.92 -7.53
CA MET A 18 5.81 17.21 -8.21
C MET A 18 5.35 15.95 -8.95
N GLY A 19 4.15 15.49 -8.66
CA GLY A 19 3.54 14.45 -9.46
C GLY A 19 3.42 14.88 -10.93
N LEU A 20 3.73 13.97 -11.85
CA LEU A 20 3.62 14.15 -13.30
C LEU A 20 2.18 14.40 -13.81
N GLY A 21 1.19 14.52 -12.90
CA GLY A 21 -0.22 14.72 -13.21
C GLY A 21 -0.70 16.15 -12.99
N VAL A 22 -1.57 16.63 -13.88
CA VAL A 22 -2.18 17.98 -13.80
C VAL A 22 -3.21 18.03 -12.66
N GLY A 23 -2.97 18.85 -11.65
CA GLY A 23 -3.91 19.16 -10.56
C GLY A 23 -3.24 20.08 -9.52
N GLY A 24 -3.98 20.58 -8.53
CA GLY A 24 -3.45 21.52 -7.53
C GLY A 24 -3.77 21.11 -6.09
N GLY A 25 -3.42 19.89 -5.68
CA GLY A 25 -3.71 19.37 -4.32
C GLY A 25 -2.49 18.74 -3.64
N LEU A 26 -2.55 18.55 -2.31
CA LEU A 26 -1.45 18.00 -1.48
C LEU A 26 -1.13 16.51 -1.73
N ALA A 27 -2.02 15.76 -2.38
CA ALA A 27 -1.87 14.32 -2.60
C ALA A 27 -2.09 13.93 -4.07
N GLN A 28 -1.39 14.56 -5.00
CA GLN A 28 -1.65 14.32 -6.43
C GLN A 28 -1.16 12.96 -6.91
N ARG A 29 -1.69 12.53 -8.06
CA ARG A 29 -1.13 11.41 -8.84
C ARG A 29 0.37 11.60 -9.05
N ALA A 30 1.12 10.51 -8.95
CA ALA A 30 2.59 10.47 -9.05
C ALA A 30 3.34 11.28 -7.97
N THR A 31 2.69 11.63 -6.85
CA THR A 31 3.37 12.31 -5.74
C THR A 31 3.92 11.29 -4.77
N ILE A 32 5.14 11.55 -4.29
CA ILE A 32 5.71 10.86 -3.15
C ILE A 32 5.80 11.81 -1.96
N SER A 33 5.44 11.28 -0.79
CA SER A 33 5.72 11.90 0.49
C SER A 33 6.77 11.08 1.22
N GLU A 34 7.97 11.63 1.40
CA GLU A 34 9.09 10.90 1.98
C GLU A 34 9.23 11.21 3.48
N SER A 35 9.36 10.15 4.29
CA SER A 35 9.57 10.19 5.74
C SER A 35 10.61 9.16 6.22
N GLY A 36 11.27 8.47 5.30
CA GLY A 36 12.20 7.35 5.51
C GLY A 36 11.82 6.12 4.67
N ARG A 37 12.43 4.95 4.95
CA ARG A 37 12.37 3.78 4.05
C ARG A 37 11.93 2.46 4.70
N ASP A 38 11.32 2.52 5.89
CA ASP A 38 10.79 1.30 6.51
C ASP A 38 9.55 0.82 5.77
N VAL A 39 8.58 1.72 5.55
CA VAL A 39 7.30 1.39 4.93
C VAL A 39 6.98 2.38 3.83
N VAL A 40 6.45 1.90 2.71
CA VAL A 40 5.76 2.74 1.72
C VAL A 40 4.28 2.39 1.66
N ALA A 41 3.44 3.37 1.96
CA ALA A 41 2.00 3.29 1.76
C ALA A 41 1.66 3.65 0.31
N VAL A 42 1.23 2.66 -0.46
CA VAL A 42 0.77 2.82 -1.84
C VAL A 42 -0.68 3.28 -1.82
N ALA A 43 -0.89 4.53 -2.24
CA ALA A 43 -2.19 5.14 -2.35
C ALA A 43 -2.62 5.23 -3.81
N MET A 44 -3.92 5.06 -4.06
CA MET A 44 -4.48 5.31 -5.38
C MET A 44 -4.59 6.82 -5.61
N GLY A 45 -4.30 7.27 -6.84
CA GLY A 45 -4.50 8.66 -7.25
C GLY A 45 -5.87 9.21 -6.83
N PRO A 46 -5.93 10.41 -6.21
CA PRO A 46 -7.17 10.94 -5.70
C PRO A 46 -8.15 11.22 -6.85
N GLY A 47 -9.42 11.11 -6.53
CA GLY A 47 -10.52 11.42 -7.44
C GLY A 47 -11.84 11.35 -6.69
N ARG A 48 -12.97 11.55 -7.37
CA ARG A 48 -14.30 11.51 -6.73
C ARG A 48 -14.55 10.25 -5.90
N ARG A 49 -13.91 9.12 -6.25
CA ARG A 49 -14.06 7.80 -5.60
C ARG A 49 -12.84 7.39 -4.75
N HIS A 50 -11.76 8.17 -4.78
CA HIS A 50 -10.50 7.84 -4.10
C HIS A 50 -10.13 9.00 -3.17
N ILE A 51 -10.56 8.89 -1.92
CA ILE A 51 -10.27 9.84 -0.85
C ILE A 51 -9.25 9.18 0.08
N THR A 52 -8.07 9.76 0.20
CA THR A 52 -6.89 9.18 0.86
C THR A 52 -6.90 9.35 2.39
N LYS A 53 -8.01 9.76 3.00
CA LYS A 53 -8.11 9.99 4.45
C LYS A 53 -7.58 8.81 5.29
N PRO A 54 -7.97 7.55 5.03
CA PRO A 54 -7.40 6.42 5.77
C PRO A 54 -5.88 6.29 5.63
N VAL A 55 -5.31 6.58 4.46
CA VAL A 55 -3.87 6.52 4.24
C VAL A 55 -3.15 7.54 5.14
N CYS A 56 -3.68 8.75 5.27
CA CYS A 56 -3.13 9.76 6.14
C CYS A 56 -3.15 9.30 7.61
N GLU A 57 -4.28 8.78 8.10
CA GLU A 57 -4.42 8.30 9.48
C GLU A 57 -3.53 7.07 9.76
N ILE A 58 -3.44 6.12 8.83
CA ILE A 58 -2.56 4.95 8.92
C ILE A 58 -1.09 5.37 8.99
N THR A 59 -0.65 6.24 8.08
CA THR A 59 0.75 6.69 8.09
C THR A 59 1.07 7.58 9.29
N TYR A 60 0.09 8.28 9.86
CA TYR A 60 0.25 8.98 11.12
C TYR A 60 0.47 8.00 12.28
N ALA A 61 -0.42 7.01 12.45
CA ALA A 61 -0.31 6.00 13.50
C ALA A 61 1.02 5.22 13.44
N LEU A 62 1.45 4.83 12.23
CA LEU A 62 2.75 4.17 12.04
C LEU A 62 3.92 5.07 12.48
N ARG A 63 3.88 6.36 12.16
CA ARG A 63 4.94 7.32 12.56
C ARG A 63 4.93 7.61 14.06
N GLU A 64 3.78 7.61 14.72
CA GLU A 64 3.69 7.74 16.19
C GLU A 64 4.42 6.58 16.89
N GLU A 65 4.35 5.38 16.30
CA GLU A 65 5.09 4.19 16.74
C GLU A 65 6.55 4.18 16.27
N GLY A 66 7.01 5.29 15.70
CA GLY A 66 8.36 5.50 15.23
C GLY A 66 8.70 4.73 13.96
N ILE A 67 7.72 4.26 13.18
CA ILE A 67 7.93 3.56 11.91
C ILE A 67 7.95 4.58 10.78
N ASP A 68 9.11 4.71 10.13
CA ASP A 68 9.33 5.70 9.09
C ASP A 68 8.58 5.33 7.82
N THR A 69 7.41 5.95 7.66
CA THR A 69 6.43 5.59 6.62
C THR A 69 6.33 6.68 5.57
N SER A 70 6.68 6.37 4.33
CA SER A 70 6.47 7.23 3.17
C SER A 70 5.17 6.88 2.45
N VAL A 71 4.67 7.77 1.60
CA VAL A 71 3.45 7.54 0.79
C VAL A 71 3.81 7.68 -0.67
N LEU A 72 3.46 6.69 -1.50
CA LEU A 72 3.50 6.82 -2.96
C LEU A 72 2.08 6.83 -3.50
N VAL A 73 1.68 7.95 -4.08
CA VAL A 73 0.39 8.07 -4.79
C VAL A 73 0.62 7.71 -6.25
N VAL A 74 0.11 6.56 -6.67
CA VAL A 74 0.34 6.08 -8.05
C VAL A 74 -0.30 7.01 -9.10
N ASN A 75 0.37 7.13 -10.24
CA ASN A 75 -0.08 7.91 -11.38
C ASN A 75 -1.37 7.32 -11.99
N ALA A 76 -1.31 6.04 -12.36
CA ALA A 76 -2.42 5.29 -12.94
C ALA A 76 -3.16 4.45 -11.87
N GLY A 77 -3.76 5.11 -10.88
CA GLY A 77 -4.46 4.44 -9.77
C GLY A 77 -5.90 3.95 -10.04
N SER A 78 -6.49 4.28 -11.19
CA SER A 78 -7.88 3.96 -11.53
C SER A 78 -8.03 2.61 -12.23
N GLY A 79 -9.25 2.06 -12.24
CA GLY A 79 -9.57 0.81 -12.95
C GLY A 79 -8.86 -0.44 -12.43
N VAL A 80 -8.51 -1.35 -13.33
CA VAL A 80 -7.80 -2.63 -13.08
C VAL A 80 -6.62 -2.81 -14.05
N PRO A 81 -5.65 -3.67 -13.75
CA PRO A 81 -4.59 -4.02 -14.69
C PRO A 81 -5.13 -4.56 -16.02
N ALA A 82 -4.36 -4.40 -17.10
CA ALA A 82 -4.79 -4.81 -18.44
C ALA A 82 -5.01 -6.33 -18.60
N ASP A 83 -4.43 -7.14 -17.72
CA ASP A 83 -4.55 -8.60 -17.69
C ASP A 83 -5.62 -9.08 -16.69
N ALA A 84 -6.50 -8.18 -16.24
CA ALA A 84 -7.67 -8.52 -15.43
C ALA A 84 -8.89 -8.84 -16.32
N PRO A 85 -9.74 -9.81 -15.93
CA PRO A 85 -10.90 -10.22 -16.71
C PRO A 85 -12.01 -9.15 -16.79
N ASP A 86 -11.99 -8.16 -15.91
CA ASP A 86 -13.06 -7.17 -15.75
C ASP A 86 -12.59 -5.75 -16.11
N MET A 87 -12.42 -5.49 -17.41
CA MET A 87 -12.03 -4.18 -17.97
C MET A 87 -13.23 -3.24 -18.12
N THR A 88 -14.12 -3.19 -17.13
CA THR A 88 -15.39 -2.44 -17.18
C THR A 88 -15.23 -0.93 -17.09
N THR A 89 -14.12 -0.46 -16.52
CA THR A 89 -13.77 0.97 -16.51
C THR A 89 -12.72 1.22 -17.57
N GLY A 90 -12.98 2.07 -18.57
CA GLY A 90 -12.05 2.43 -19.66
C GLY A 90 -10.75 3.14 -19.25
N SER A 91 -10.29 2.94 -18.02
CA SER A 91 -9.00 3.35 -17.47
C SER A 91 -8.28 2.11 -16.94
N CYS A 92 -6.98 1.96 -17.22
CA CYS A 92 -6.19 0.86 -16.70
C CYS A 92 -5.39 1.28 -15.45
N PHE A 93 -5.23 0.34 -14.53
CA PHE A 93 -4.27 0.48 -13.43
C PHE A 93 -2.88 0.10 -13.93
N GLY A 94 -1.88 0.90 -13.57
CA GLY A 94 -0.50 0.70 -13.99
C GLY A 94 0.48 1.31 -12.98
N LEU A 95 1.73 0.84 -13.07
CA LEU A 95 2.86 1.47 -12.39
C LEU A 95 3.86 1.94 -13.44
N ASP A 96 4.30 3.19 -13.31
CA ASP A 96 5.39 3.71 -14.12
C ASP A 96 6.73 3.10 -13.64
N PRO A 97 7.74 2.95 -14.52
CA PRO A 97 9.04 2.36 -14.14
C PRO A 97 9.69 3.06 -12.94
N ILE A 98 9.56 4.38 -12.85
CA ILE A 98 10.07 5.17 -11.72
C ILE A 98 9.33 4.89 -10.41
N GLU A 99 8.04 4.57 -10.47
CA GLU A 99 7.26 4.18 -9.29
C GLU A 99 7.72 2.81 -8.79
N VAL A 100 7.97 1.86 -9.70
CA VAL A 100 8.50 0.54 -9.37
C VAL A 100 9.88 0.66 -8.71
N GLU A 101 10.77 1.48 -9.26
CA GLU A 101 12.10 1.68 -8.70
C GLU A 101 12.05 2.32 -7.31
N ARG A 102 11.16 3.29 -7.09
CA ARG A 102 10.94 3.88 -5.77
C ARG A 102 10.40 2.84 -4.78
N LEU A 103 9.40 2.03 -5.16
CA LEU A 103 8.81 1.00 -4.27
C LEU A 103 9.84 -0.02 -3.79
N ARG A 104 10.83 -0.39 -4.63
CA ARG A 104 11.89 -1.35 -4.28
C ARG A 104 12.84 -0.87 -3.19
N GLN A 105 12.84 0.42 -2.86
CA GLN A 105 13.73 0.99 -1.84
C GLN A 105 13.22 0.77 -0.41
N TYR A 106 12.01 0.24 -0.26
CA TYR A 106 11.32 0.10 1.03
C TYR A 106 11.34 -1.34 1.52
N LYS A 107 11.37 -1.51 2.85
CA LYS A 107 11.36 -2.84 3.46
C LYS A 107 9.98 -3.50 3.40
N VAL A 108 8.93 -2.71 3.58
CA VAL A 108 7.53 -3.18 3.58
C VAL A 108 6.66 -2.31 2.68
N VAL A 109 5.75 -2.94 1.93
CA VAL A 109 4.78 -2.25 1.08
C VAL A 109 3.38 -2.36 1.68
N LEU A 110 2.79 -1.24 2.09
CA LEU A 110 1.40 -1.17 2.54
C LEU A 110 0.52 -0.76 1.37
N ILE A 111 -0.36 -1.66 0.89
CA ILE A 111 -1.19 -1.42 -0.28
C ILE A 111 -2.61 -1.09 0.15
N HIS A 112 -3.01 0.18 0.02
CA HIS A 112 -4.35 0.62 0.38
C HIS A 112 -5.31 0.60 -0.83
N LEU A 113 -6.34 -0.24 -0.76
CA LEU A 113 -7.25 -0.54 -1.87
C LEU A 113 -8.72 -0.27 -1.51
N GLY A 114 -9.58 -0.35 -2.53
CA GLY A 114 -11.00 0.01 -2.42
C GLY A 114 -11.89 -1.12 -1.92
N ASN A 115 -13.07 -1.25 -2.54
CA ASN A 115 -14.14 -2.17 -2.12
C ASN A 115 -14.50 -3.24 -3.16
N VAL A 116 -13.86 -3.22 -4.33
CA VAL A 116 -14.18 -4.17 -5.41
C VAL A 116 -13.15 -5.29 -5.37
N ARG A 117 -13.57 -6.51 -5.03
CA ARG A 117 -12.69 -7.67 -4.83
C ARG A 117 -11.73 -7.88 -6.00
N ALA A 118 -12.26 -7.94 -7.22
CA ALA A 118 -11.43 -8.09 -8.43
C ALA A 118 -10.39 -6.95 -8.56
N HIS A 119 -10.77 -5.70 -8.28
CA HIS A 119 -9.80 -4.60 -8.34
C HIS A 119 -8.73 -4.73 -7.28
N ILE A 120 -9.06 -5.24 -6.10
CA ILE A 120 -8.10 -5.40 -5.00
C ILE A 120 -7.06 -6.44 -5.37
N ILE A 121 -7.51 -7.66 -5.70
CA ILE A 121 -6.61 -8.79 -5.94
C ILE A 121 -5.69 -8.54 -7.14
N TYR A 122 -6.22 -8.01 -8.26
CA TYR A 122 -5.43 -7.77 -9.46
C TYR A 122 -4.46 -6.60 -9.31
N LYS A 123 -4.83 -5.52 -8.59
CA LYS A 123 -3.89 -4.41 -8.32
C LYS A 123 -2.75 -4.84 -7.44
N ALA A 124 -3.03 -5.55 -6.36
CA ALA A 124 -2.00 -6.10 -5.48
C ALA A 124 -1.04 -7.01 -6.28
N ARG A 125 -1.60 -7.88 -7.15
CA ARG A 125 -0.80 -8.71 -8.06
C ARG A 125 0.11 -7.88 -8.95
N LEU A 126 -0.39 -6.83 -9.61
CA LEU A 126 0.44 -6.00 -10.49
C LEU A 126 1.58 -5.31 -9.73
N ILE A 127 1.31 -4.81 -8.52
CA ILE A 127 2.34 -4.19 -7.67
C ILE A 127 3.42 -5.23 -7.32
N LEU A 128 3.02 -6.39 -6.79
CA LEU A 128 3.94 -7.43 -6.31
C LEU A 128 4.61 -8.23 -7.43
N ARG A 129 4.08 -8.18 -8.66
CA ARG A 129 4.79 -8.69 -9.85
C ARG A 129 6.05 -7.86 -10.13
N ASN A 130 6.03 -6.57 -9.82
CA ASN A 130 7.11 -5.63 -10.13
C ASN A 130 8.05 -5.36 -8.94
N VAL A 131 7.56 -5.59 -7.71
CA VAL A 131 8.27 -5.31 -6.46
C VAL A 131 8.44 -6.60 -5.66
N ASP A 132 9.68 -6.92 -5.31
CA ASP A 132 10.03 -8.05 -4.45
C ASP A 132 10.17 -7.57 -3.01
N ALA A 133 9.03 -7.50 -2.32
CA ALA A 133 8.96 -7.05 -0.94
C ALA A 133 7.79 -7.73 -0.21
N PRO A 134 7.88 -7.89 1.13
CA PRO A 134 6.75 -8.27 1.95
C PRO A 134 5.71 -7.13 1.96
N ALA A 135 4.44 -7.50 1.83
CA ALA A 135 3.35 -6.54 1.72
C ALA A 135 2.19 -6.83 2.67
N ILE A 136 1.54 -5.75 3.08
CA ILE A 136 0.26 -5.78 3.80
C ILE A 136 -0.81 -5.15 2.91
N VAL A 137 -1.94 -5.85 2.74
CA VAL A 137 -3.09 -5.31 2.01
C VAL A 137 -4.10 -4.73 2.98
N VAL A 138 -4.46 -3.47 2.78
CA VAL A 138 -5.48 -2.76 3.55
C VAL A 138 -6.65 -2.44 2.63
N ALA A 139 -7.83 -3.00 2.90
CA ALA A 139 -8.97 -2.90 1.98
C ALA A 139 -10.32 -2.74 2.71
N GLN A 140 -11.34 -2.33 1.96
CA GLN A 140 -12.69 -2.16 2.50
C GLN A 140 -13.44 -3.51 2.56
N CYS A 141 -13.45 -4.27 1.46
CA CYS A 141 -14.25 -5.50 1.39
C CYS A 141 -13.53 -6.69 2.05
N PRO A 142 -14.28 -7.70 2.53
CA PRO A 142 -13.68 -8.93 3.02
C PRO A 142 -12.98 -9.67 1.88
N ILE A 143 -11.71 -9.98 2.12
CA ILE A 143 -10.79 -10.73 1.27
C ILE A 143 -9.87 -11.56 2.18
N ASP A 144 -9.40 -12.70 1.69
CA ASP A 144 -8.49 -13.60 2.39
C ASP A 144 -7.27 -13.94 1.55
N PHE A 145 -6.43 -14.86 2.03
CA PHE A 145 -5.19 -15.23 1.34
C PHE A 145 -5.47 -16.12 0.12
N GLU A 146 -6.53 -16.92 0.17
CA GLU A 146 -7.02 -17.80 -0.89
C GLU A 146 -7.44 -16.99 -2.13
N ASP A 147 -8.12 -15.85 -1.94
CA ASP A 147 -8.48 -14.92 -3.00
C ASP A 147 -7.24 -14.46 -3.81
N PHE A 148 -6.12 -14.21 -3.14
CA PHE A 148 -4.86 -13.80 -3.76
C PHE A 148 -4.12 -15.00 -4.37
N ALA A 149 -4.05 -16.12 -3.66
CA ALA A 149 -3.36 -17.32 -4.12
C ALA A 149 -3.99 -17.88 -5.40
N ALA A 150 -5.31 -17.81 -5.53
CA ALA A 150 -6.08 -18.25 -6.70
C ALA A 150 -5.67 -17.54 -8.00
N ILE A 151 -5.13 -16.31 -7.91
CA ILE A 151 -4.67 -15.53 -9.07
C ILE A 151 -3.13 -15.48 -9.20
N GLY A 152 -2.42 -16.34 -8.46
CA GLY A 152 -0.97 -16.50 -8.53
C GLY A 152 -0.17 -15.53 -7.66
N VAL A 153 -0.76 -14.88 -6.67
CA VAL A 153 -0.02 -14.02 -5.74
C VAL A 153 0.54 -14.86 -4.60
N LYS A 154 1.85 -14.75 -4.33
CA LYS A 154 2.47 -15.38 -3.16
C LYS A 154 1.86 -14.81 -1.87
N THR A 155 1.54 -15.69 -0.93
CA THR A 155 1.08 -15.27 0.39
C THR A 155 1.69 -16.11 1.50
N SER A 156 1.73 -15.55 2.72
CA SER A 156 2.31 -16.19 3.90
C SER A 156 1.55 -17.42 4.40
N LYS A 157 0.25 -17.53 4.08
CA LYS A 157 -0.62 -18.62 4.57
C LYS A 157 -1.03 -19.61 3.50
N VAL A 158 -1.17 -19.16 2.26
CA VAL A 158 -1.64 -19.97 1.12
C VAL A 158 -0.76 -19.70 -0.08
N MET A 159 0.11 -20.65 -0.41
CA MET A 159 1.01 -20.52 -1.55
C MET A 159 0.30 -21.00 -2.83
N PRO A 160 0.34 -20.24 -3.94
CA PRO A 160 -0.06 -20.75 -5.24
C PRO A 160 0.81 -21.94 -5.67
N PRO A 161 0.34 -22.82 -6.57
CA PRO A 161 1.20 -23.78 -7.25
C PRO A 161 2.39 -23.10 -7.93
N ASP A 162 3.57 -23.70 -7.89
CA ASP A 162 4.83 -23.11 -8.38
C ASP A 162 4.75 -22.67 -9.84
N ASP A 163 4.02 -23.41 -10.68
CA ASP A 163 3.80 -23.13 -12.10
C ASP A 163 2.83 -21.95 -12.35
N LYS A 164 2.13 -21.50 -11.32
CA LYS A 164 1.12 -20.43 -11.36
C LYS A 164 1.52 -19.17 -10.61
N ILE A 165 2.71 -19.12 -10.02
CA ILE A 165 3.21 -17.92 -9.32
C ILE A 165 3.40 -16.78 -10.33
N GLN A 166 2.77 -15.65 -10.05
CA GLN A 166 2.81 -14.43 -10.88
C GLN A 166 3.41 -13.22 -10.17
N THR A 167 3.88 -13.37 -8.92
CA THR A 167 4.45 -12.27 -8.13
C THR A 167 5.86 -12.57 -7.65
N ARG A 168 6.66 -11.51 -7.56
CA ARG A 168 7.99 -11.53 -6.92
C ARG A 168 7.87 -11.28 -5.43
N GLY A 169 7.09 -10.27 -5.04
CA GLY A 169 6.73 -10.02 -3.65
C GLY A 169 5.64 -10.94 -3.12
N GLU A 170 5.32 -10.78 -1.85
CA GLU A 170 4.45 -11.66 -1.08
C GLU A 170 3.51 -10.85 -0.18
N ILE A 171 2.24 -11.26 -0.09
CA ILE A 171 1.29 -10.73 0.89
C ILE A 171 1.47 -11.49 2.20
N VAL A 172 1.99 -10.80 3.21
CA VAL A 172 2.20 -11.37 4.54
C VAL A 172 0.98 -11.17 5.42
N GLU A 173 0.33 -10.02 5.31
CA GLU A 173 -0.77 -9.62 6.16
C GLU A 173 -1.91 -8.94 5.40
N ILE A 174 -3.13 -9.06 5.93
CA ILE A 174 -4.34 -8.47 5.37
C ILE A 174 -5.12 -7.79 6.50
N VAL A 175 -5.61 -6.57 6.25
CA VAL A 175 -6.55 -5.86 7.12
C VAL A 175 -7.74 -5.39 6.29
N THR A 176 -8.93 -5.88 6.62
CA THR A 176 -10.19 -5.51 5.95
C THR A 176 -11.03 -4.58 6.81
N GLY A 177 -12.03 -3.93 6.20
CA GLY A 177 -12.95 -3.00 6.87
C GLY A 177 -12.49 -1.55 6.89
N ILE A 178 -11.44 -1.19 6.14
CA ILE A 178 -10.98 0.20 6.01
C ILE A 178 -11.74 0.91 4.89
N VAL A 179 -12.61 1.84 5.25
CA VAL A 179 -13.50 2.54 4.30
C VAL A 179 -12.86 3.84 3.81
N ARG A 180 -12.79 4.01 2.49
CA ARG A 180 -12.27 5.25 1.87
C ARG A 180 -13.08 6.47 2.31
N GLY A 181 -12.38 7.55 2.68
CA GLY A 181 -13.01 8.81 3.09
C GLY A 181 -13.63 8.82 4.48
N VAL A 182 -13.57 7.70 5.22
CA VAL A 182 -14.03 7.57 6.59
C VAL A 182 -12.83 7.50 7.52
N THR A 183 -12.97 7.95 8.76
CA THR A 183 -11.94 7.79 9.79
C THR A 183 -11.78 6.32 10.17
N CYS A 184 -10.55 5.84 10.24
CA CYS A 184 -10.21 4.52 10.75
C CYS A 184 -10.51 4.44 12.25
N SER A 185 -11.10 3.32 12.70
CA SER A 185 -11.22 3.06 14.14
C SER A 185 -9.84 2.79 14.75
N GLN A 186 -9.69 3.08 16.05
CA GLN A 186 -8.41 2.87 16.74
C GLN A 186 -7.97 1.40 16.67
N ASP A 187 -8.86 0.45 16.94
CA ASP A 187 -8.56 -0.99 16.85
C ASP A 187 -7.98 -1.40 15.49
N LYS A 188 -8.43 -0.73 14.41
CA LYS A 188 -7.94 -1.00 13.06
C LYS A 188 -6.58 -0.39 12.78
N LEU A 189 -6.31 0.80 13.35
CA LEU A 189 -4.98 1.40 13.29
C LEU A 189 -3.98 0.53 14.07
N ASP A 190 -4.35 0.09 15.26
CA ASP A 190 -3.52 -0.77 16.11
C ASP A 190 -3.25 -2.13 15.43
N GLU A 191 -4.26 -2.71 14.78
CA GLU A 191 -4.11 -3.94 13.97
C GLU A 191 -3.09 -3.75 12.84
N ILE A 192 -3.17 -2.63 12.10
CA ILE A 192 -2.24 -2.32 11.00
C ILE A 192 -0.81 -2.12 11.55
N VAL A 193 -0.67 -1.34 12.62
CA VAL A 193 0.61 -1.07 13.27
C VAL A 193 1.27 -2.38 13.70
N SER A 194 0.56 -3.22 14.45
CA SER A 194 1.09 -4.48 14.97
C SER A 194 1.55 -5.41 13.84
N LYS A 195 0.75 -5.53 12.78
CA LYS A 195 1.09 -6.33 11.60
C LYS A 195 2.32 -5.80 10.88
N VAL A 196 2.39 -4.49 10.64
CA VAL A 196 3.56 -3.86 9.99
C VAL A 196 4.82 -4.04 10.84
N GLN A 197 4.73 -3.87 12.17
CA GLN A 197 5.87 -4.08 13.07
C GLN A 197 6.43 -5.50 12.96
N SER A 198 5.57 -6.52 12.85
CA SER A 198 5.99 -7.91 12.73
C SER A 198 6.78 -8.22 11.43
N MET A 199 6.63 -7.37 10.41
CA MET A 199 7.28 -7.51 9.11
C MET A 199 8.61 -6.74 9.03
N LEU A 200 8.88 -5.84 9.97
CA LEU A 200 10.11 -5.06 10.00
C LEU A 200 11.21 -5.83 10.75
N PRO A 201 12.47 -5.76 10.30
CA PRO A 201 13.58 -6.35 11.03
C PRO A 201 13.71 -5.69 12.40
N GLU A 202 14.11 -6.45 13.42
CA GLU A 202 14.41 -5.91 14.75
C GLU A 202 15.43 -4.77 14.60
N ARG A 203 15.04 -3.56 15.03
CA ARG A 203 15.95 -2.42 15.00
C ARG A 203 17.08 -2.69 15.99
N ALA A 204 18.31 -2.70 15.48
CA ALA A 204 19.51 -2.80 16.31
C ALA A 204 19.51 -1.70 17.39
N PRO A 205 19.95 -2.02 18.63
CA PRO A 205 19.84 -1.15 19.80
C PRO A 205 20.62 0.17 19.70
#